data_AF-A0A0L7M4S7-F1
#
_entry.id   AF-A0A0L7M4S7-F1
#
_cell.length_a   1.000
_cell.length_b   1.000
_cell.length_c   1.000
_cell.angle_alpha   90.00
_cell.angle_beta   90.00
_cell.angle_gamma   90.00
#
_symmetry.space_group_name_H-M   'P 1'
#
loop_
_entity.id
_entity.type
_entity.pdbx_description
1 polymer ?
#
loop_
_entity_poly.entity_id
_entity_poly.type
_entity_poly.pdbx_seq_one_letter_code
_entity_poly.pdbx_strand_id
1 'polypeptide(L)'
;MGSIRNSWEGTAICEYDRNKSRIKNKKNVSFEEKLYSDIEKKKEKFDDLSSHKSDHINISMMDKKRTDTFLRRKRSFIFNDYKYNEFMNAFKQQELKNFKNFHYLYKWKIAVSILLILSITFFLIGSYIYYESLNVIEININYNTGDDYKIINIPKDMKKPVYVYYKISNFYINFKTFLSDESHSLVNEKKCSYIRTYADIYKYRCINNIQTLPEVYDDMNIDKIPKKKKKNQKCHISDLKPEEANKKIFPCGLVSAAIFNDKIALSKNSVNYDIDKFPILHYFDFLTYMKKHKQFTNYKIWINTFSPEYKNWFHSPMTSSFIKPYGVINEDLEAGDDYKLTFLQNFLTPK
;
A
#
# COMPACT_ATOMS: atom_id res chain seq x y z
N MET A 1 26.11 -7.03 38.99
CA MET A 1 26.01 -6.44 40.34
C MET A 1 25.72 -4.96 40.16
N GLY A 2 24.59 -4.45 40.68
CA GLY A 2 24.26 -3.02 40.64
C GLY A 2 22.98 -2.67 39.85
N SER A 3 21.85 -3.25 40.26
CA SER A 3 20.48 -2.75 40.02
C SER A 3 20.25 -1.46 40.84
N ILE A 4 19.50 -0.48 40.31
CA ILE A 4 18.56 0.46 41.00
C ILE A 4 17.68 1.06 39.86
N ARG A 5 16.43 0.62 39.64
CA ARG A 5 15.14 0.91 40.29
C ARG A 5 14.66 2.37 40.23
N ASN A 6 13.69 2.58 39.34
CA ASN A 6 12.57 3.52 39.24
C ASN A 6 12.34 4.56 40.35
N SER A 7 11.92 5.77 39.94
CA SER A 7 10.85 6.52 40.59
C SER A 7 10.03 7.33 39.56
N TRP A 8 8.74 7.41 39.83
CA TRP A 8 7.65 7.97 39.03
C TRP A 8 7.39 9.45 39.36
N GLU A 9 6.59 10.09 38.50
CA GLU A 9 5.43 10.97 38.80
C GLU A 9 5.42 12.32 38.07
N GLY A 10 4.31 12.55 37.38
CA GLY A 10 3.96 13.76 36.65
C GLY A 10 2.50 13.64 36.22
N THR A 11 1.60 13.93 37.15
CA THR A 11 0.14 13.93 37.03
C THR A 11 -0.36 15.12 36.21
N ALA A 12 -1.33 14.88 35.32
CA ALA A 12 -2.24 15.90 34.84
C ALA A 12 -3.67 15.33 34.87
N ILE A 13 -4.46 15.94 35.74
CA ILE A 13 -5.86 15.66 36.05
C ILE A 13 -6.74 16.27 34.95
N CYS A 14 -7.72 15.52 34.46
CA CYS A 14 -8.96 16.05 33.89
C CYS A 14 -10.10 15.14 34.32
N GLU A 15 -10.88 15.63 35.28
CA GLU A 15 -12.15 15.08 35.74
C GLU A 15 -13.26 15.65 34.84
N TYR A 16 -14.06 14.81 34.16
CA TYR A 16 -15.47 15.12 33.89
C TYR A 16 -16.31 13.86 33.54
N ASP A 17 -17.37 13.73 34.31
CA ASP A 17 -18.66 13.02 34.14
C ASP A 17 -18.76 11.50 33.89
N ARG A 18 -19.18 10.86 35.00
CA ARG A 18 -19.89 9.59 35.08
C ARG A 18 -21.32 9.74 34.56
N ASN A 19 -21.65 9.06 33.46
CA ASN A 19 -22.89 8.26 33.30
C ASN A 19 -23.06 7.83 31.84
N LYS A 20 -22.70 6.58 31.51
CA LYS A 20 -23.46 5.78 30.55
C LYS A 20 -23.07 4.30 30.63
N SER A 21 -24.10 3.49 30.81
CA SER A 21 -24.18 2.04 30.73
C SER A 21 -23.18 1.38 29.75
N ARG A 22 -22.29 0.54 30.28
CA ARG A 22 -21.42 -0.35 29.50
C ARG A 22 -22.23 -1.51 28.91
N ILE A 23 -22.67 -1.36 27.67
CA ILE A 23 -23.04 -2.50 26.81
C ILE A 23 -21.77 -2.89 26.04
N LYS A 24 -21.02 -3.88 26.53
CA LYS A 24 -19.90 -4.46 25.81
C LYS A 24 -20.44 -5.47 24.79
N ASN A 25 -20.59 -5.03 23.54
CA ASN A 25 -20.77 -5.93 22.40
C ASN A 25 -19.47 -6.70 22.15
N LYS A 26 -19.34 -7.88 22.76
CA LYS A 26 -18.38 -8.90 22.31
C LYS A 26 -19.00 -9.61 21.11
N LYS A 27 -18.43 -9.40 19.93
CA LYS A 27 -18.76 -10.15 18.72
C LYS A 27 -18.13 -11.55 18.84
N ASN A 28 -18.95 -12.54 19.12
CA ASN A 28 -18.61 -13.95 18.95
C ASN A 28 -19.16 -14.41 17.59
N VAL A 29 -18.30 -15.05 16.80
CA VAL A 29 -18.65 -15.66 15.51
C VAL A 29 -19.17 -17.06 15.83
N SER A 30 -20.47 -17.26 15.73
CA SER A 30 -21.13 -18.57 15.76
C SER A 30 -21.54 -18.96 14.35
N PHE A 31 -21.09 -20.13 13.89
CA PHE A 31 -21.62 -20.76 12.69
C PHE A 31 -22.99 -21.37 13.04
N GLU A 32 -24.05 -20.92 12.37
CA GLU A 32 -25.37 -21.55 12.41
C GLU A 32 -25.33 -22.85 11.61
N GLU A 33 -25.62 -23.97 12.27
CA GLU A 33 -26.02 -25.23 11.65
C GLU A 33 -27.50 -25.45 11.98
N LYS A 34 -28.37 -25.02 11.05
CA LYS A 34 -29.80 -25.30 11.05
C LYS A 34 -30.01 -26.80 10.83
N LEU A 35 -30.41 -27.57 11.85
CA LEU A 35 -31.39 -28.66 11.73
C LEU A 35 -31.64 -29.40 13.07
N TYR A 36 -32.37 -28.87 14.05
CA TYR A 36 -32.80 -29.72 15.21
C TYR A 36 -34.04 -29.22 15.99
N SER A 37 -34.96 -28.46 15.38
CA SER A 37 -36.17 -27.97 16.06
C SER A 37 -37.43 -28.84 15.91
N ASP A 38 -37.38 -29.93 15.14
CA ASP A 38 -38.58 -30.74 14.83
C ASP A 38 -38.72 -32.01 15.68
N ILE A 39 -37.80 -32.25 16.63
CA ILE A 39 -37.82 -33.46 17.49
C ILE A 39 -38.41 -33.16 18.88
N GLU A 40 -38.44 -31.91 19.34
CA GLU A 40 -38.93 -31.56 20.69
C GLU A 40 -40.47 -31.61 20.83
N LYS A 41 -41.24 -31.47 19.74
CA LYS A 41 -42.71 -31.51 19.79
C LYS A 41 -43.33 -32.91 19.95
N LYS A 42 -42.53 -33.98 19.98
CA LYS A 42 -43.02 -35.37 20.09
C LYS A 42 -42.79 -36.02 21.45
N LYS A 43 -42.18 -35.33 22.42
CA LYS A 43 -41.95 -35.87 23.77
C LYS A 43 -42.87 -35.34 24.87
N GLU A 44 -43.63 -34.26 24.63
CA GLU A 44 -44.53 -33.65 25.62
C GLU A 44 -45.87 -34.38 25.84
N LYS A 45 -45.99 -35.67 25.48
CA LYS A 45 -47.27 -36.41 25.59
C LYS A 45 -47.21 -37.71 26.40
N PHE A 46 -46.12 -37.98 27.11
CA PHE A 46 -46.06 -39.11 28.03
C PHE A 46 -45.52 -38.60 29.38
N ASP A 47 -46.45 -38.59 30.33
CA ASP A 47 -46.25 -38.81 31.76
C ASP A 47 -45.93 -37.59 32.64
N ASP A 48 -46.97 -36.78 32.84
CA ASP A 48 -47.30 -36.24 34.16
C ASP A 48 -47.58 -37.41 35.13
N LEU A 49 -46.70 -37.70 36.11
CA LEU A 49 -47.09 -38.04 37.49
C LEU A 49 -45.91 -38.13 38.48
N SER A 50 -45.94 -37.23 39.46
CA SER A 50 -45.59 -37.40 40.89
C SER A 50 -44.20 -37.94 41.34
N SER A 51 -43.39 -37.01 41.84
CA SER A 51 -42.85 -36.89 43.22
C SER A 51 -42.04 -38.03 43.91
N HIS A 52 -40.83 -37.64 44.35
CA HIS A 52 -40.01 -38.09 45.51
C HIS A 52 -39.72 -39.60 45.67
N LYS A 53 -38.47 -40.09 45.74
CA LYS A 53 -37.37 -39.81 46.68
C LYS A 53 -36.10 -40.55 46.17
N SER A 54 -34.97 -40.31 46.81
CA SER A 54 -33.64 -40.86 46.53
C SER A 54 -33.60 -42.38 46.30
N ASP A 55 -32.72 -42.84 45.40
CA ASP A 55 -31.62 -43.80 45.67
C ASP A 55 -30.93 -44.22 44.35
N HIS A 56 -29.64 -44.55 44.41
CA HIS A 56 -28.70 -44.73 43.30
C HIS A 56 -29.10 -45.83 42.28
N ILE A 57 -28.84 -45.62 40.98
CA ILE A 57 -28.96 -46.69 39.95
C ILE A 57 -27.83 -46.60 38.90
N ASN A 58 -27.14 -47.74 38.73
CA ASN A 58 -26.18 -48.08 37.67
C ASN A 58 -26.80 -47.99 36.26
N ILE A 59 -26.10 -47.39 35.31
CA ILE A 59 -26.50 -47.40 33.90
C ILE A 59 -25.59 -48.36 33.12
N SER A 60 -26.16 -49.48 32.68
CA SER A 60 -25.59 -50.36 31.65
C SER A 60 -25.76 -49.72 30.27
N MET A 61 -24.71 -49.79 29.45
CA MET A 61 -24.77 -49.33 28.05
C MET A 61 -25.53 -50.35 27.20
N MET A 62 -26.65 -49.94 26.59
CA MET A 62 -27.32 -50.71 25.54
C MET A 62 -26.69 -50.44 24.17
N ASP A 63 -26.50 -51.53 23.43
CA ASP A 63 -26.06 -51.59 22.04
C ASP A 63 -26.89 -50.71 21.09
N LYS A 64 -26.20 -49.92 20.26
CA LYS A 64 -26.83 -49.10 19.23
C LYS A 64 -26.92 -49.90 17.92
N LYS A 65 -28.15 -50.37 17.62
CA LYS A 65 -28.55 -51.00 16.36
C LYS A 65 -28.16 -50.18 15.13
N ARG A 66 -27.65 -50.87 14.11
CA ARG A 66 -27.44 -50.39 12.73
C ARG A 66 -28.73 -49.80 12.16
N THR A 67 -28.63 -48.61 11.59
CA THR A 67 -29.62 -48.09 10.64
C THR A 67 -28.96 -47.89 9.28
N ASP A 68 -29.39 -48.70 8.33
CA ASP A 68 -29.09 -48.56 6.91
C ASP A 68 -29.62 -47.23 6.40
N THR A 69 -28.72 -46.31 6.06
CA THR A 69 -29.02 -45.18 5.18
C THR A 69 -27.98 -45.15 4.08
N PHE A 70 -28.42 -45.56 2.88
CA PHE A 70 -27.69 -45.42 1.63
C PHE A 70 -27.54 -43.93 1.28
N LEU A 71 -26.56 -43.26 1.89
CA LEU A 71 -26.05 -42.00 1.37
C LEU A 71 -25.12 -42.31 0.19
N ARG A 72 -25.63 -42.00 -1.00
CA ARG A 72 -24.94 -41.96 -2.29
C ARG A 72 -23.60 -41.24 -2.13
N ARG A 73 -22.54 -42.02 -1.93
CA ARG A 73 -21.13 -41.59 -1.81
C ARG A 73 -20.80 -40.81 -3.09
N LYS A 74 -20.84 -39.48 -3.03
CA LYS A 74 -20.18 -38.65 -4.06
C LYS A 74 -18.74 -39.15 -4.10
N ARG A 75 -18.30 -39.60 -5.28
CA ARG A 75 -16.92 -40.02 -5.53
C ARG A 75 -16.00 -38.83 -5.24
N SER A 76 -15.61 -38.67 -3.99
CA SER A 76 -14.43 -37.91 -3.63
C SER A 76 -13.28 -38.62 -4.31
N PHE A 77 -12.56 -37.87 -5.14
CA PHE A 77 -11.25 -38.25 -5.64
C PHE A 77 -10.51 -39.00 -4.53
N ILE A 78 -9.98 -40.17 -4.90
CA ILE A 78 -9.43 -41.22 -4.05
C ILE A 78 -8.31 -40.62 -3.18
N PHE A 79 -8.67 -39.94 -2.11
CA PHE A 79 -7.84 -39.91 -0.93
C PHE A 79 -7.96 -41.32 -0.38
N ASN A 80 -6.83 -42.00 -0.30
CA ASN A 80 -6.78 -43.33 0.28
C ASN A 80 -7.24 -43.19 1.74
N ASP A 81 -8.52 -43.47 2.01
CA ASP A 81 -9.16 -43.32 3.34
C ASP A 81 -8.32 -44.04 4.40
N TYR A 82 -7.69 -45.15 4.03
CA TYR A 82 -6.72 -45.87 4.86
C TYR A 82 -5.52 -45.01 5.26
N LYS A 83 -4.84 -44.37 4.28
CA LYS A 83 -3.68 -43.50 4.52
C LYS A 83 -4.03 -42.26 5.32
N TYR A 84 -5.23 -41.71 5.11
CA TYR A 84 -5.74 -40.58 5.90
C TYR A 84 -6.01 -40.99 7.35
N ASN A 85 -6.66 -42.14 7.57
CA ASN A 85 -6.93 -42.65 8.90
C ASN A 85 -5.64 -43.07 9.63
N GLU A 86 -4.67 -43.66 8.93
CA GLU A 86 -3.34 -43.99 9.45
C GLU A 86 -2.59 -42.72 9.88
N PHE A 87 -2.57 -41.69 9.02
CA PHE A 87 -1.98 -40.39 9.36
C PHE A 87 -2.68 -39.75 10.56
N MET A 88 -4.02 -39.77 10.60
CA MET A 88 -4.78 -39.20 11.71
C MET A 88 -4.59 -39.97 13.02
N ASN A 89 -4.41 -41.29 12.97
CA ASN A 89 -4.09 -42.09 14.13
C ASN A 89 -2.67 -41.81 14.62
N ALA A 90 -1.68 -41.77 13.71
CA ALA A 90 -0.30 -41.39 14.05
C ALA A 90 -0.21 -39.95 14.59
N PHE A 91 -1.02 -39.02 14.07
CA PHE A 91 -1.13 -37.65 14.58
C PHE A 91 -1.73 -37.64 16.00
N LYS A 92 -2.86 -38.33 16.21
CA LYS A 92 -3.50 -38.45 17.53
C LYS A 92 -2.60 -39.12 18.57
N GLN A 93 -1.81 -40.11 18.15
CA GLN A 93 -0.87 -40.85 18.99
C GLN A 93 0.49 -40.15 19.12
N GLN A 94 0.70 -39.02 18.44
CA GLN A 94 1.98 -38.30 18.39
C GLN A 94 3.16 -39.16 17.90
N GLU A 95 2.88 -40.16 17.06
CA GLU A 95 3.85 -41.10 16.47
C GLU A 95 4.32 -40.65 15.07
N LEU A 96 4.10 -39.39 14.72
CA LEU A 96 4.61 -38.84 13.48
C LEU A 96 6.13 -38.99 13.41
N LYS A 97 6.63 -39.29 12.22
CA LYS A 97 8.06 -39.39 11.96
C LYS A 97 8.75 -38.07 12.33
N ASN A 98 9.53 -38.12 13.40
CA ASN A 98 10.29 -37.00 13.94
C ASN A 98 11.77 -37.13 13.50
N PHE A 99 12.37 -36.01 13.09
CA PHE A 99 13.82 -35.87 12.99
C PHE A 99 14.49 -35.84 14.37
N LYS A 100 14.67 -37.02 14.99
CA LYS A 100 15.28 -37.17 16.32
C LYS A 100 16.69 -36.58 16.41
N ASN A 101 17.42 -36.50 15.30
CA ASN A 101 18.82 -36.08 15.24
C ASN A 101 19.01 -34.55 15.19
N PHE A 102 17.94 -33.75 15.27
CA PHE A 102 18.05 -32.28 15.19
C PHE A 102 18.96 -31.68 16.29
N HIS A 103 18.96 -32.27 17.49
CA HIS A 103 19.83 -31.86 18.60
C HIS A 103 21.34 -32.00 18.29
N TYR A 104 21.70 -32.84 17.31
CA TYR A 104 23.08 -33.03 16.89
C TYR A 104 23.68 -31.78 16.22
N LEU A 105 22.83 -30.95 15.58
CA LEU A 105 23.25 -29.68 14.97
C LEU A 105 23.81 -28.68 15.99
N TYR A 106 23.30 -28.70 17.21
CA TYR A 106 23.73 -27.81 18.29
C TYR A 106 24.95 -28.31 19.06
N LYS A 107 25.49 -29.49 18.71
CA LYS A 107 26.77 -29.92 19.28
C LYS A 107 27.87 -28.98 18.78
N TRP A 108 28.71 -28.53 19.69
CA TRP A 108 29.76 -27.53 19.45
C TRP A 108 30.55 -27.75 18.14
N LYS A 109 31.06 -28.98 17.92
CA LYS A 109 31.87 -29.30 16.73
C LYS A 109 31.13 -29.06 15.40
N ILE A 110 29.82 -29.35 15.36
CA ILE A 110 29.02 -29.26 14.13
C ILE A 110 28.51 -27.85 13.95
N ALA A 111 28.05 -27.21 15.02
CA ALA A 111 27.65 -25.82 15.01
C ALA A 111 28.80 -24.93 14.50
N VAL A 112 30.03 -25.15 14.97
CA VAL A 112 31.22 -24.42 14.50
C VAL A 112 31.46 -24.64 13.01
N SER A 113 31.38 -25.88 12.50
CA SER A 113 31.53 -26.15 11.07
C SER A 113 30.45 -25.46 10.22
N ILE A 114 29.20 -25.50 10.65
CA ILE A 114 28.08 -24.84 9.95
C ILE A 114 28.28 -23.33 9.94
N LEU A 115 28.64 -22.73 11.07
CA LEU A 115 28.89 -21.29 11.18
C LEU A 115 30.09 -20.86 10.34
N LEU A 116 31.15 -21.67 10.26
CA LEU A 116 32.32 -21.38 9.42
C LEU A 116 31.93 -21.39 7.94
N ILE A 117 31.17 -22.39 7.49
CA ILE A 117 30.67 -22.44 6.10
C ILE A 117 29.79 -21.22 5.81
N LEU A 118 28.85 -20.89 6.72
CA LEU A 118 27.96 -19.75 6.58
C LEU A 118 28.73 -18.41 6.56
N SER A 119 29.79 -18.30 7.36
CA SER A 119 30.66 -17.12 7.38
C SER A 119 31.38 -16.94 6.05
N ILE A 120 31.90 -18.02 5.46
CA ILE A 120 32.60 -17.96 4.16
C ILE A 120 31.61 -17.59 3.05
N THR A 121 30.41 -18.18 3.03
CA THR A 121 29.42 -17.86 1.98
C THR A 121 28.93 -16.42 2.06
N PHE A 122 28.63 -15.92 3.26
CA PHE A 122 28.25 -14.52 3.43
C PHE A 122 29.39 -13.55 3.13
N PHE A 123 30.64 -13.92 3.44
CA PHE A 123 31.79 -13.08 3.07
C PHE A 123 31.94 -12.97 1.55
N LEU A 124 31.82 -14.07 0.80
CA LEU A 124 31.90 -14.05 -0.66
C LEU A 124 30.75 -13.24 -1.29
N ILE A 125 29.51 -13.46 -0.82
CA ILE A 125 28.35 -12.70 -1.30
C ILE A 125 28.48 -11.21 -0.94
N GLY A 126 28.90 -10.91 0.29
CA GLY A 126 29.11 -9.54 0.75
C GLY A 126 30.21 -8.82 -0.02
N SER A 127 31.32 -9.48 -0.31
CA SER A 127 32.40 -8.93 -1.13
C SER A 127 31.94 -8.63 -2.56
N TYR A 128 31.13 -9.52 -3.16
CA TYR A 128 30.57 -9.30 -4.49
C TYR A 128 29.60 -8.11 -4.51
N ILE A 129 28.66 -8.05 -3.56
CA ILE A 129 27.71 -6.93 -3.45
C ILE A 129 28.46 -5.62 -3.20
N TYR A 130 29.49 -5.63 -2.35
CA TYR A 130 30.31 -4.45 -2.07
C TYR A 130 31.05 -3.97 -3.33
N TYR A 131 31.64 -4.90 -4.09
CA TYR A 131 32.29 -4.60 -5.36
C TYR A 131 31.32 -3.95 -6.36
N GLU A 132 30.13 -4.51 -6.53
CA GLU A 132 29.10 -3.93 -7.40
C GLU A 132 28.62 -2.56 -6.88
N SER A 133 28.45 -2.40 -5.57
CA SER A 133 28.03 -1.13 -4.97
C SER A 133 29.05 -0.01 -5.16
N LEU A 134 30.35 -0.32 -5.23
CA LEU A 134 31.39 0.67 -5.51
C LEU A 134 31.40 1.15 -6.97
N ASN A 135 30.87 0.34 -7.89
CA ASN A 135 30.79 0.68 -9.31
C ASN A 135 29.60 1.58 -9.66
N VAL A 136 28.62 1.69 -8.77
CA VAL A 136 27.44 2.55 -8.95
C VAL A 136 27.83 4.01 -8.79
N ILE A 137 27.47 4.85 -9.77
CA ILE A 137 27.74 6.29 -9.76
C ILE A 137 26.41 7.00 -9.50
N GLU A 138 26.36 7.82 -8.45
CA GLU A 138 25.18 8.60 -8.09
C GLU A 138 25.54 10.08 -7.97
N ILE A 139 24.72 10.95 -8.57
CA ILE A 139 24.89 12.39 -8.49
C ILE A 139 23.61 12.98 -7.88
N ASN A 140 23.76 13.60 -6.71
CA ASN A 140 22.66 14.21 -5.97
C ASN A 140 22.69 15.73 -6.14
N ILE A 141 21.67 16.29 -6.79
CA ILE A 141 21.53 17.73 -7.00
C ILE A 141 20.34 18.25 -6.21
N ASN A 142 20.62 19.10 -5.23
CA ASN A 142 19.59 19.84 -4.53
C ASN A 142 19.25 21.09 -5.34
N TYR A 143 17.97 21.36 -5.59
CA TYR A 143 17.49 22.62 -6.17
C TYR A 143 16.46 23.27 -5.24
N ASN A 144 16.53 24.59 -5.13
CA ASN A 144 15.67 25.41 -4.29
C ASN A 144 14.59 26.10 -5.14
N THR A 145 13.57 26.62 -4.46
CA THR A 145 12.53 27.44 -5.09
C THR A 145 13.15 28.66 -5.81
N GLY A 146 13.02 28.71 -7.13
CA GLY A 146 13.57 29.78 -7.99
C GLY A 146 14.80 29.38 -8.84
N ASP A 147 15.36 28.19 -8.64
CA ASP A 147 16.43 27.66 -9.49
C ASP A 147 15.88 27.20 -10.86
N ASP A 148 16.14 27.97 -11.93
CA ASP A 148 15.71 27.61 -13.29
C ASP A 148 16.59 26.50 -13.91
N TYR A 149 17.89 26.50 -13.62
CA TYR A 149 18.83 25.50 -14.11
C TYR A 149 20.01 25.29 -13.16
N LYS A 150 20.64 24.12 -13.25
CA LYS A 150 21.94 23.82 -12.62
C LYS A 150 22.87 23.14 -13.60
N ILE A 151 24.14 23.46 -13.50
CA ILE A 151 25.21 22.82 -14.25
C ILE A 151 25.79 21.71 -13.37
N ILE A 152 25.99 20.54 -13.96
CA ILE A 152 26.42 19.31 -13.28
C ILE A 152 27.69 18.80 -13.95
N ASN A 153 28.60 18.30 -13.12
CA ASN A 153 29.76 17.53 -13.56
C ASN A 153 29.48 16.04 -13.34
N ILE A 154 29.64 15.24 -14.40
CA ILE A 154 29.59 13.78 -14.32
C ILE A 154 31.03 13.25 -14.22
N PRO A 155 31.44 12.65 -13.08
CA PRO A 155 32.83 12.29 -12.83
C PRO A 155 33.33 11.09 -13.65
N LYS A 156 32.41 10.21 -14.08
CA LYS A 156 32.71 8.98 -14.81
C LYS A 156 31.54 8.61 -15.71
N ASP A 157 31.84 8.02 -16.86
CA ASP A 157 30.85 7.59 -17.85
C ASP A 157 29.74 6.73 -17.22
N MET A 158 28.49 7.13 -17.42
CA MET A 158 27.31 6.37 -17.05
C MET A 158 26.79 5.63 -18.28
N LYS A 159 26.83 4.30 -18.23
CA LYS A 159 26.26 3.45 -19.27
C LYS A 159 24.73 3.38 -19.12
N LYS A 160 24.03 3.32 -20.25
CA LYS A 160 22.58 3.11 -20.29
C LYS A 160 22.17 1.78 -19.64
N PRO A 161 20.97 1.70 -19.03
CA PRO A 161 20.01 2.80 -18.80
C PRO A 161 20.39 3.68 -17.61
N VAL A 162 20.29 5.01 -17.76
CA VAL A 162 20.51 5.97 -16.66
C VAL A 162 19.17 6.34 -16.03
N TYR A 163 19.03 6.09 -14.74
CA TYR A 163 17.79 6.36 -14.01
C TYR A 163 17.80 7.76 -13.39
N VAL A 164 16.75 8.53 -13.67
CA VAL A 164 16.54 9.85 -13.07
C VAL A 164 15.51 9.71 -11.96
N TYR A 165 15.85 10.19 -10.77
CA TYR A 165 14.96 10.20 -9.62
C TYR A 165 14.73 11.62 -9.12
N TYR A 166 13.56 11.85 -8.53
CA TYR A 166 13.32 13.04 -7.71
C TYR A 166 13.21 12.64 -6.25
N LYS A 167 13.78 13.46 -5.38
CA LYS A 167 13.77 13.28 -3.93
C LYS A 167 12.96 14.38 -3.29
N ILE A 168 12.03 14.00 -2.43
CA ILE A 168 11.25 14.92 -1.61
C ILE A 168 11.56 14.62 -0.14
N SER A 169 11.92 15.65 0.62
CA SER A 169 12.13 15.57 2.06
C SER A 169 10.98 16.20 2.84
N ASN A 170 10.75 15.71 4.06
CA ASN A 170 9.75 16.23 4.98
C ASN A 170 8.30 16.21 4.46
N PHE A 171 7.95 15.23 3.63
CA PHE A 171 6.61 15.06 3.08
C PHE A 171 5.93 13.78 3.60
N TYR A 172 5.02 13.94 4.56
CA TYR A 172 4.40 12.84 5.31
C TYR A 172 3.16 12.25 4.60
N ILE A 173 3.36 11.58 3.46
CA ILE A 173 2.28 10.89 2.72
C ILE A 173 1.66 9.76 3.54
N ASN A 174 2.48 9.07 4.34
CA ASN A 174 2.10 7.85 5.06
C ASN A 174 1.07 8.08 6.19
N PHE A 175 0.63 9.31 6.42
CA PHE A 175 -0.39 9.61 7.41
C PHE A 175 -1.74 8.98 7.03
N LYS A 176 -2.39 8.31 7.99
CA LYS A 176 -3.61 7.53 7.74
C LYS A 176 -4.71 8.34 7.05
N THR A 177 -4.95 9.58 7.47
CA THR A 177 -6.03 10.40 6.87
C THR A 177 -5.67 10.81 5.44
N PHE A 178 -4.39 11.10 5.18
CA PHE A 178 -3.89 11.44 3.85
C PHE A 178 -4.04 10.25 2.90
N LEU A 179 -3.52 9.08 3.27
CA LEU A 179 -3.66 7.83 2.49
C LEU A 179 -5.12 7.40 2.29
N SER A 180 -5.98 7.63 3.30
CA SER A 180 -7.39 7.25 3.17
C SER A 180 -8.16 8.14 2.20
N ASP A 181 -7.69 9.36 1.96
CA ASP A 181 -8.35 10.37 1.14
C ASP A 181 -7.89 10.28 -0.32
N GLU A 182 -8.33 9.21 -0.98
CA GLU A 182 -7.91 8.84 -2.32
C GLU A 182 -9.11 8.44 -3.20
N SER A 183 -9.05 8.77 -4.48
CA SER A 183 -10.10 8.43 -5.46
C SER A 183 -10.00 7.02 -6.06
N HIS A 184 -8.89 6.30 -5.83
CA HIS A 184 -8.60 5.01 -6.46
C HIS A 184 -9.26 3.81 -5.79
N SER A 185 -9.88 3.97 -4.62
CA SER A 185 -10.50 2.83 -3.94
C SER A 185 -11.76 2.38 -4.69
N LEU A 186 -11.61 1.38 -5.56
CA LEU A 186 -12.65 0.72 -6.35
C LEU A 186 -13.88 0.28 -5.55
N VAL A 187 -13.75 0.18 -4.22
CA VAL A 187 -14.75 -0.40 -3.33
C VAL A 187 -15.72 0.64 -2.76
N ASN A 188 -15.42 1.95 -2.78
CA ASN A 188 -16.38 2.97 -2.30
C ASN A 188 -16.06 4.38 -2.82
N GLU A 189 -17.02 5.00 -3.52
CA GLU A 189 -16.93 6.39 -4.03
C GLU A 189 -16.86 7.47 -2.92
N LYS A 190 -17.09 7.10 -1.66
CA LYS A 190 -17.25 8.03 -0.53
C LYS A 190 -15.96 8.42 0.20
N LYS A 191 -14.78 7.96 -0.24
CA LYS A 191 -13.54 8.21 0.51
C LYS A 191 -13.02 9.65 0.42
N CYS A 192 -13.29 10.35 -0.68
CA CYS A 192 -12.88 11.75 -0.82
C CYS A 192 -13.67 12.63 0.16
N SER A 193 -12.98 13.17 1.15
CA SER A 193 -13.52 13.95 2.26
C SER A 193 -13.16 15.42 2.14
N TYR A 194 -11.90 15.74 1.83
CA TYR A 194 -11.40 17.12 1.80
C TYR A 194 -11.51 17.77 0.44
N ILE A 195 -11.11 17.08 -0.63
CA ILE A 195 -11.04 17.66 -1.98
C ILE A 195 -12.03 16.95 -2.89
N ARG A 196 -13.12 17.65 -3.25
CA ARG A 196 -14.24 17.09 -4.04
C ARG A 196 -14.60 17.93 -5.24
N THR A 197 -14.49 19.25 -5.13
CA THR A 197 -14.89 20.20 -6.16
C THR A 197 -13.68 20.85 -6.82
N TYR A 198 -13.91 21.50 -7.96
CA TYR A 198 -12.84 22.21 -8.65
C TYR A 198 -12.36 23.43 -7.86
N ALA A 199 -13.24 24.07 -7.10
CA ALA A 199 -12.87 25.15 -6.18
C ALA A 199 -11.89 24.66 -5.10
N ASP A 200 -12.14 23.49 -4.50
CA ASP A 200 -11.29 22.93 -3.44
C ASP A 200 -9.87 22.69 -3.92
N ILE A 201 -9.72 22.05 -5.09
CA ILE A 201 -8.40 21.77 -5.64
C ILE A 201 -7.70 23.04 -6.13
N TYR A 202 -8.46 23.97 -6.72
CA TYR A 202 -7.91 25.25 -7.17
C TYR A 202 -7.33 26.03 -5.99
N LYS A 203 -8.03 26.04 -4.85
CA LYS A 203 -7.57 26.62 -3.59
C LYS A 203 -6.36 25.87 -3.02
N TYR A 204 -6.40 24.54 -2.98
CA TYR A 204 -5.31 23.71 -2.44
C TYR A 204 -3.99 23.89 -3.21
N ARG A 205 -4.06 24.01 -4.54
CA ARG A 205 -2.91 24.21 -5.44
C ARG A 205 -2.48 25.66 -5.59
N CYS A 206 -3.10 26.58 -4.87
CA CYS A 206 -2.67 27.97 -4.84
C CYS A 206 -1.64 28.15 -3.73
N ILE A 207 -0.37 28.35 -4.10
CA ILE A 207 0.73 28.52 -3.14
C ILE A 207 1.41 29.86 -3.46
N ASN A 208 1.57 30.73 -2.46
CA ASN A 208 2.10 32.09 -2.64
C ASN A 208 1.38 32.90 -3.72
N ASN A 209 0.05 32.73 -3.84
CA ASN A 209 -0.79 33.30 -4.89
C ASN A 209 -0.42 32.88 -6.32
N ILE A 210 0.39 31.83 -6.50
CA ILE A 210 0.75 31.27 -7.80
C ILE A 210 -0.02 29.96 -7.99
N GLN A 211 -0.68 29.82 -9.14
CA GLN A 211 -1.42 28.60 -9.45
C GLN A 211 -0.50 27.49 -9.96
N THR A 212 -0.57 26.34 -9.31
CA THR A 212 0.29 25.16 -9.60
C THR A 212 -0.47 23.99 -10.23
N LEU A 213 -1.64 24.24 -10.81
CA LEU A 213 -2.41 23.16 -11.44
C LEU A 213 -1.67 22.59 -12.67
N PRO A 214 -1.58 21.25 -12.81
CA PRO A 214 -1.06 20.63 -14.00
C PRO A 214 -1.81 21.04 -15.27
N GLU A 215 -1.10 21.11 -16.39
CA GLU A 215 -1.68 21.31 -17.70
C GLU A 215 -2.43 20.03 -18.11
N VAL A 216 -3.75 20.14 -18.30
CA VAL A 216 -4.53 19.11 -18.98
C VAL A 216 -4.61 19.49 -20.44
N TYR A 217 -4.02 18.69 -21.31
CA TYR A 217 -4.31 18.77 -22.73
C TYR A 217 -5.76 18.31 -22.93
N ASP A 218 -6.59 19.23 -23.43
CA ASP A 218 -7.97 18.95 -23.77
C ASP A 218 -7.97 18.31 -25.17
N ASP A 219 -7.62 17.03 -25.25
CA ASP A 219 -7.45 16.27 -26.50
C ASP A 219 -8.74 16.15 -27.34
N MET A 220 -9.85 16.77 -26.91
CA MET A 220 -11.13 16.81 -27.62
C MET A 220 -11.37 18.09 -28.43
N ASN A 221 -10.43 19.04 -28.49
CA ASN A 221 -10.52 20.22 -29.36
C ASN A 221 -9.24 20.36 -30.20
N ILE A 222 -9.17 19.58 -31.28
CA ILE A 222 -8.06 19.58 -32.25
C ILE A 222 -7.85 20.98 -32.89
N ASP A 223 -8.83 21.87 -32.85
CA ASP A 223 -8.77 23.18 -33.51
C ASP A 223 -8.37 24.36 -32.61
N LYS A 224 -8.11 24.14 -31.32
CA LYS A 224 -7.61 25.20 -30.44
C LYS A 224 -6.14 24.97 -30.18
N ILE A 225 -5.30 25.73 -30.89
CA ILE A 225 -3.91 25.99 -30.52
C ILE A 225 -3.85 26.04 -28.99
N PRO A 226 -3.04 25.19 -28.31
CA PRO A 226 -3.01 25.15 -26.87
C PRO A 226 -2.74 26.57 -26.38
N LYS A 227 -3.72 27.18 -25.73
CA LYS A 227 -3.54 28.47 -25.09
C LYS A 227 -2.45 28.24 -24.05
N LYS A 228 -1.20 28.60 -24.37
CA LYS A 228 -0.08 28.65 -23.44
C LYS A 228 -0.57 29.47 -22.24
N LYS A 229 -1.03 28.80 -21.17
CA LYS A 229 -1.41 29.48 -19.95
C LYS A 229 -0.12 30.08 -19.41
N LYS A 230 -0.16 31.40 -19.17
CA LYS A 230 1.00 32.18 -18.75
C LYS A 230 1.58 31.58 -17.47
N LYS A 231 2.91 31.38 -17.45
CA LYS A 231 3.66 31.18 -16.20
C LYS A 231 3.21 32.27 -15.21
N ASN A 232 2.96 31.89 -13.97
CA ASN A 232 2.61 32.78 -12.86
C ASN A 232 1.21 33.42 -12.93
N GLN A 233 0.18 32.63 -13.27
CA GLN A 233 -1.20 33.10 -13.08
C GLN A 233 -1.50 33.28 -11.58
N LYS A 234 -1.91 34.50 -11.21
CA LYS A 234 -2.36 34.79 -9.84
C LYS A 234 -3.62 33.97 -9.55
N CYS A 235 -3.67 33.25 -8.43
CA CYS A 235 -4.89 32.51 -8.07
C CYS A 235 -5.88 33.43 -7.36
N HIS A 236 -6.82 33.97 -8.11
CA HIS A 236 -8.00 34.61 -7.55
C HIS A 236 -9.20 33.69 -7.75
N ILE A 237 -9.85 33.31 -6.65
CA ILE A 237 -11.03 32.43 -6.66
C ILE A 237 -12.20 33.08 -7.42
N SER A 238 -12.22 34.42 -7.49
CA SER A 238 -13.20 35.22 -8.24
C SER A 238 -13.12 35.04 -9.77
N ASP A 239 -12.01 34.51 -10.29
CA ASP A 239 -11.84 34.29 -11.73
C ASP A 239 -12.61 33.03 -12.23
N LEU A 240 -13.11 32.22 -11.29
CA LEU A 240 -13.86 31.00 -11.61
C LEU A 240 -15.35 31.31 -11.78
N LYS A 241 -15.91 30.84 -12.89
CA LYS A 241 -17.37 30.79 -13.05
C LYS A 241 -17.97 29.89 -11.94
N PRO A 242 -19.08 30.29 -11.29
CA PRO A 242 -19.67 29.54 -10.18
C PRO A 242 -20.08 28.12 -10.57
N GLU A 243 -20.52 27.93 -11.82
CA GLU A 243 -20.85 26.62 -12.38
C GLU A 243 -19.63 25.69 -12.53
N GLU A 244 -18.46 26.25 -12.84
CA GLU A 244 -17.23 25.47 -12.96
C GLU A 244 -16.62 25.15 -11.60
N ALA A 245 -16.75 26.06 -10.63
CA ALA A 245 -16.25 25.89 -9.27
C ALA A 245 -16.95 24.70 -8.57
N ASN A 246 -18.27 24.58 -8.73
CA ASN A 246 -19.09 23.56 -8.06
C ASN A 246 -19.07 22.18 -8.74
N LYS A 247 -18.41 22.04 -9.90
CA LYS A 247 -18.28 20.74 -10.56
C LYS A 247 -17.43 19.79 -9.69
N LYS A 248 -17.92 18.56 -9.53
CA LYS A 248 -17.16 17.48 -8.90
C LYS A 248 -15.94 17.18 -9.77
N ILE A 249 -14.80 16.90 -9.12
CA ILE A 249 -13.57 16.58 -9.84
C ILE A 249 -13.27 15.09 -9.80
N PHE A 250 -12.56 14.65 -10.83
CA PHE A 250 -11.90 13.36 -10.84
C PHE A 250 -10.47 13.56 -11.36
N PRO A 251 -9.46 12.95 -10.75
CA PRO A 251 -9.45 12.24 -9.47
C PRO A 251 -9.67 13.17 -8.27
N CYS A 252 -10.34 12.69 -7.23
CA CYS A 252 -10.54 13.41 -5.97
C CYS A 252 -9.56 12.96 -4.87
N GLY A 253 -9.53 13.70 -3.75
CA GLY A 253 -8.73 13.36 -2.56
C GLY A 253 -7.37 14.06 -2.47
N LEU A 254 -6.85 14.16 -1.24
CA LEU A 254 -5.58 14.80 -0.89
C LEU A 254 -4.37 14.17 -1.61
N VAL A 255 -4.32 12.83 -1.72
CA VAL A 255 -3.20 12.15 -2.39
C VAL A 255 -3.07 12.62 -3.84
N SER A 256 -4.19 12.62 -4.57
CA SER A 256 -4.25 13.08 -5.95
C SER A 256 -3.91 14.57 -6.05
N ALA A 257 -4.47 15.37 -5.15
CA ALA A 257 -4.26 16.80 -5.16
C ALA A 257 -2.83 17.22 -4.81
N ALA A 258 -2.02 16.37 -4.17
CA ALA A 258 -0.64 16.69 -3.81
C ALA A 258 0.42 16.12 -4.80
N ILE A 259 0.01 15.66 -5.98
CA ILE A 259 0.93 15.15 -7.01
C ILE A 259 2.11 16.09 -7.34
N PHE A 260 3.30 15.49 -7.47
CA PHE A 260 4.49 16.16 -7.96
C PHE A 260 4.35 16.54 -9.45
N ASN A 261 4.64 17.79 -9.80
CA ASN A 261 4.40 18.34 -11.14
C ASN A 261 5.54 19.20 -11.69
N ASP A 262 6.74 19.10 -11.12
CA ASP A 262 7.92 19.73 -11.72
C ASP A 262 8.32 18.98 -12.98
N LYS A 263 8.77 19.73 -14.00
CA LYS A 263 9.35 19.15 -15.21
C LYS A 263 10.86 19.30 -15.16
N ILE A 264 11.56 18.19 -15.32
CA ILE A 264 13.01 18.12 -15.35
C ILE A 264 13.42 17.78 -16.78
N ALA A 265 14.40 18.50 -17.33
CA ALA A 265 14.98 18.22 -18.63
C ALA A 265 16.50 18.38 -18.58
N LEU A 266 17.22 17.44 -19.20
CA LEU A 266 18.68 17.40 -19.25
C LEU A 266 19.15 17.80 -20.65
N SER A 267 20.16 18.66 -20.71
CA SER A 267 20.77 19.09 -21.97
C SER A 267 22.29 19.20 -21.83
N LYS A 268 23.03 18.89 -22.90
CA LYS A 268 24.49 19.09 -23.00
C LYS A 268 24.78 19.70 -24.37
N ASN A 269 25.51 20.82 -24.42
CA ASN A 269 25.91 21.48 -25.67
C ASN A 269 24.77 21.64 -26.70
N SER A 270 23.58 22.05 -26.23
CA SER A 270 22.34 22.19 -27.01
C SER A 270 21.69 20.90 -27.52
N VAL A 271 22.24 19.72 -27.19
CA VAL A 271 21.57 18.43 -27.35
C VAL A 271 20.71 18.16 -26.12
N ASN A 272 19.44 17.84 -26.33
CA ASN A 272 18.51 17.47 -25.26
C ASN A 272 18.44 15.95 -25.15
N TYR A 273 18.57 15.42 -23.94
CA TYR A 273 18.38 14.00 -23.67
C TYR A 273 16.90 13.72 -23.41
N ASP A 274 16.36 12.71 -24.08
CA ASP A 274 14.99 12.27 -23.82
C ASP A 274 14.92 11.45 -22.53
N ILE A 275 13.88 11.71 -21.74
CA ILE A 275 13.66 11.06 -20.44
C ILE A 275 12.36 10.27 -20.55
N ASP A 276 12.51 8.97 -20.82
CA ASP A 276 11.39 8.05 -20.97
C ASP A 276 10.76 7.73 -19.61
N LYS A 277 9.47 8.06 -19.47
CA LYS A 277 8.71 7.84 -18.22
C LYS A 277 7.90 6.55 -18.20
N PHE A 278 7.82 5.83 -19.32
CA PHE A 278 7.09 4.57 -19.39
C PHE A 278 7.81 3.38 -18.76
N PRO A 279 9.14 3.21 -18.91
CA PRO A 279 9.86 2.05 -18.36
C PRO A 279 9.79 1.91 -16.84
N ILE A 280 9.46 2.98 -16.13
CA ILE A 280 9.35 2.98 -14.66
C ILE A 280 8.01 2.43 -14.14
N LEU A 281 7.03 2.22 -15.02
CA LEU A 281 5.70 1.77 -14.62
C LEU A 281 5.59 0.25 -14.58
N HIS A 282 4.90 -0.26 -13.56
CA HIS A 282 4.56 -1.66 -13.51
C HIS A 282 3.34 -1.95 -14.40
N TYR A 283 3.35 -3.07 -15.13
CA TYR A 283 2.25 -3.46 -16.01
C TYR A 283 0.87 -3.47 -15.31
N PHE A 284 0.83 -3.97 -14.07
CA PHE A 284 -0.40 -4.00 -13.26
C PHE A 284 -0.96 -2.62 -12.90
N ASP A 285 -0.18 -1.54 -12.97
CA ASP A 285 -0.64 -0.18 -12.66
C ASP A 285 -1.63 0.33 -13.71
N PHE A 286 -1.60 -0.21 -14.93
CA PHE A 286 -2.58 0.16 -15.95
C PHE A 286 -3.94 -0.51 -15.73
N LEU A 287 -3.95 -1.73 -15.19
CA LEU A 287 -5.14 -2.56 -15.04
C LEU A 287 -5.95 -2.27 -13.77
N THR A 288 -5.29 -1.82 -12.69
CA THR A 288 -5.87 -1.75 -11.34
C THR A 288 -6.69 -0.50 -11.06
N TYR A 289 -6.71 0.51 -11.94
CA TYR A 289 -7.23 1.85 -11.62
C TYR A 289 -8.21 2.45 -12.64
N MET A 290 -8.86 1.62 -13.47
CA MET A 290 -9.86 2.10 -14.43
C MET A 290 -11.25 2.15 -13.80
N LYS A 291 -11.70 3.33 -13.36
CA LYS A 291 -13.14 3.56 -13.15
C LYS A 291 -13.83 3.52 -14.51
N LYS A 292 -14.91 2.74 -14.65
CA LYS A 292 -15.59 2.53 -15.95
C LYS A 292 -16.15 3.86 -16.46
N HIS A 293 -15.89 4.16 -17.74
CA HIS A 293 -16.19 5.44 -18.42
C HIS A 293 -17.62 5.98 -18.26
N LYS A 294 -18.62 5.12 -18.05
CA LYS A 294 -20.04 5.51 -17.93
C LYS A 294 -20.37 6.42 -16.73
N GLN A 295 -19.46 6.60 -15.77
CA GLN A 295 -19.69 7.41 -14.57
C GLN A 295 -19.07 8.82 -14.62
N PHE A 296 -18.38 9.22 -15.69
CA PHE A 296 -17.62 10.48 -15.72
C PHE A 296 -18.35 11.69 -16.31
N THR A 297 -19.57 11.56 -16.83
CA THR A 297 -20.29 12.67 -17.49
C THR A 297 -20.54 13.86 -16.56
N ASN A 298 -20.55 13.64 -15.23
CA ASN A 298 -20.75 14.68 -14.21
C ASN A 298 -19.45 15.10 -13.48
N TYR A 299 -18.28 14.67 -13.95
CA TYR A 299 -17.00 14.98 -13.31
C TYR A 299 -16.10 15.78 -14.25
N LYS A 300 -15.39 16.77 -13.70
CA LYS A 300 -14.30 17.49 -14.38
C LYS A 300 -13.00 16.75 -14.17
N ILE A 301 -12.38 16.28 -15.25
CA ILE A 301 -11.05 15.68 -15.23
C ILE A 301 -10.01 16.80 -15.21
N TRP A 302 -9.23 16.90 -14.14
CA TRP A 302 -8.22 17.96 -13.97
C TRP A 302 -6.79 17.45 -14.10
N ILE A 303 -6.59 16.15 -14.23
CA ILE A 303 -5.30 15.54 -14.53
C ILE A 303 -5.52 14.22 -15.27
N ASN A 304 -4.61 13.89 -16.19
CA ASN A 304 -4.64 12.61 -16.88
C ASN A 304 -4.25 11.47 -15.92
N THR A 305 -5.23 10.63 -15.56
CA THR A 305 -5.01 9.50 -14.65
C THR A 305 -4.22 8.34 -15.27
N PHE A 306 -4.02 8.34 -16.59
CA PHE A 306 -3.20 7.35 -17.30
C PHE A 306 -1.74 7.78 -17.46
N SER A 307 -1.42 9.02 -17.10
CA SER A 307 -0.05 9.52 -17.20
C SER A 307 0.91 8.73 -16.28
N PRO A 308 2.16 8.49 -16.73
CA PRO A 308 3.15 7.78 -15.91
C PRO A 308 3.46 8.51 -14.61
N GLU A 309 3.48 9.83 -14.62
CA GLU A 309 3.70 10.64 -13.42
C GLU A 309 2.60 10.39 -12.39
N TYR A 310 1.36 10.33 -12.85
CA TYR A 310 0.22 10.02 -12.00
C TYR A 310 0.35 8.63 -11.40
N LYS A 311 0.54 7.58 -12.21
CA LYS A 311 0.63 6.20 -11.72
C LYS A 311 1.75 6.01 -10.71
N ASN A 312 2.94 6.51 -11.01
CA ASN A 312 4.08 6.45 -10.11
C ASN A 312 3.84 7.22 -8.79
N TRP A 313 3.02 8.28 -8.81
CA TRP A 313 2.68 9.02 -7.60
C TRP A 313 1.85 8.21 -6.59
N PHE A 314 0.99 7.30 -7.03
CA PHE A 314 0.10 6.54 -6.13
C PHE A 314 0.77 5.38 -5.41
N HIS A 315 1.98 4.99 -5.82
CA HIS A 315 2.83 4.11 -5.01
C HIS A 315 3.29 4.86 -3.77
N SER A 316 2.59 4.68 -2.66
CA SER A 316 2.80 5.44 -1.44
C SER A 316 4.16 5.08 -0.82
N PRO A 317 5.03 6.07 -0.52
CA PRO A 317 6.30 5.82 0.15
C PRO A 317 6.09 5.48 1.63
N MET A 318 7.02 4.72 2.20
CA MET A 318 6.97 4.32 3.62
C MET A 318 7.47 5.43 4.56
N THR A 319 8.43 6.25 4.10
CA THR A 319 9.12 7.29 4.88
C THR A 319 8.70 8.70 4.45
N SER A 320 8.94 9.69 5.32
CA SER A 320 8.65 11.12 5.03
C SER A 320 9.63 11.76 4.06
N SER A 321 10.85 11.23 3.99
CA SER A 321 11.81 11.55 2.95
C SER A 321 11.93 10.35 2.03
N PHE A 322 11.63 10.53 0.76
CA PHE A 322 11.58 9.43 -0.19
C PHE A 322 12.09 9.84 -1.56
N ILE A 323 12.47 8.84 -2.33
CA ILE A 323 12.96 8.96 -3.70
C ILE A 323 11.94 8.25 -4.59
N LYS A 324 11.57 8.88 -5.70
CA LYS A 324 10.69 8.30 -6.71
C LYS A 324 11.32 8.40 -8.08
N PRO A 325 11.15 7.37 -8.94
CA PRO A 325 11.66 7.42 -10.29
C PRO A 325 10.93 8.50 -11.08
N TYR A 326 11.66 9.32 -11.82
CA TYR A 326 11.10 10.30 -12.75
C TYR A 326 11.03 9.71 -14.16
N GLY A 327 12.09 9.02 -14.58
CA GLY A 327 12.20 8.38 -15.88
C GLY A 327 13.58 7.78 -16.12
N VAL A 328 13.80 7.29 -17.33
CA VAL A 328 15.02 6.61 -17.77
C VAL A 328 15.56 7.30 -19.01
N ILE A 329 16.86 7.55 -19.03
CA ILE A 329 17.58 8.01 -20.22
C ILE A 329 18.21 6.76 -20.86
N ASN A 330 17.83 6.48 -22.10
CA ASN A 330 18.26 5.29 -22.84
C ASN A 330 19.56 5.50 -23.65
N GLU A 331 20.32 6.53 -23.28
CA GLU A 331 21.57 6.94 -23.91
C GLU A 331 22.72 6.93 -22.89
N ASP A 332 23.93 6.74 -23.39
CA ASP A 332 25.14 6.76 -22.54
C ASP A 332 25.51 8.23 -22.23
N LEU A 333 25.86 8.52 -20.97
CA LEU A 333 26.31 9.84 -20.54
C LEU A 333 27.82 9.79 -20.30
N GLU A 334 28.58 10.45 -21.17
CA GLU A 334 30.02 10.58 -21.05
C GLU A 334 30.42 11.49 -19.87
N ALA A 335 31.57 11.21 -19.27
CA ALA A 335 32.18 12.07 -18.27
C ALA A 335 32.42 13.48 -18.84
N GLY A 336 32.17 14.50 -18.02
CA GLY A 336 32.40 15.88 -18.43
C GLY A 336 31.67 16.91 -17.57
N ASP A 337 32.23 18.11 -17.60
CA ASP A 337 31.59 19.34 -17.17
C ASP A 337 30.65 19.83 -18.28
N ASP A 338 29.54 20.50 -17.92
CA ASP A 338 28.56 21.16 -18.83
C ASP A 338 27.21 20.48 -19.05
N TYR A 339 26.81 19.53 -18.20
CA TYR A 339 25.43 19.05 -18.20
C TYR A 339 24.50 20.10 -17.58
N LYS A 340 23.64 20.70 -18.39
CA LYS A 340 22.63 21.67 -17.95
C LYS A 340 21.31 20.97 -17.67
N LEU A 341 20.98 20.87 -16.38
CA LEU A 341 19.69 20.42 -15.89
C LEU A 341 18.76 21.63 -15.76
N THR A 342 17.64 21.60 -16.47
CA THR A 342 16.63 22.65 -16.45
C THR A 342 15.41 22.18 -15.68
N PHE A 343 14.90 23.06 -14.82
CA PHE A 343 13.76 22.80 -13.95
C PHE A 343 12.63 23.75 -14.30
N LEU A 344 11.45 23.19 -14.52
CA LEU A 344 10.21 23.95 -14.55
C LEU A 344 9.47 23.65 -13.23
N GLN A 345 9.66 24.54 -12.28
CA GLN A 345 9.12 24.42 -10.93
C GLN A 345 7.65 24.82 -10.89
N ASN A 346 6.79 23.84 -10.63
CA ASN A 346 5.37 24.04 -10.34
C ASN A 346 5.02 23.54 -8.94
N PHE A 347 5.80 22.63 -8.36
CA PHE A 347 5.61 22.08 -7.04
C PHE A 347 6.31 22.98 -6.02
N LEU A 348 5.52 23.62 -5.16
CA LEU A 348 6.05 24.48 -4.11
C LEU A 348 5.87 23.78 -2.78
N THR A 349 6.96 23.51 -2.09
CA THR A 349 6.93 23.15 -0.67
C THR A 349 6.92 24.44 0.16
N PRO A 350 5.91 24.67 1.03
CA PRO A 350 6.01 25.76 1.98
C PRO A 350 7.22 25.47 2.90
N LYS A 351 8.09 26.47 3.04
CA LYS A 351 9.27 26.40 3.92
C LYS A 351 8.86 26.29 5.39
#